data_AF-A0A9E6DI99-F1
#
_entry.id   AF-A0A9E6DI99-F1
#
_cell.length_a   1.000
_cell.length_b   1.000
_cell.length_c   1.000
_cell.angle_alpha   90.00
_cell.angle_beta   90.00
_cell.angle_gamma   90.00
#
_symmetry.space_group_name_H-M   'P 1'
#
loop_
_entity.id
_entity.type
_entity.pdbx_description
1 polymer ?
#
loop_
_entity_poly.entity_id
_entity_poly.type
_entity_poly.pdbx_seq_one_letter_code
_entity_poly.pdbx_strand_id
1 'polypeptide(L)' 'MGKPQLSVNDLEYVADMLRAIAWVKTDLSPASAEALHELEECLGAAESALRRVAAEMSTAAPAGQKSN' A
#
# COMPACT_ATOMS: atom_id res chain seq x y z
N MET A 1 -5.63 8.93 24.96
CA MET A 1 -5.08 9.04 23.60
C MET A 1 -5.93 8.15 22.70
N GLY A 2 -6.64 8.73 21.72
CA GLY A 2 -7.43 7.94 20.78
C GLY A 2 -6.50 7.06 19.93
N LYS A 3 -6.90 5.82 19.66
CA LYS A 3 -6.14 4.95 18.75
C LYS A 3 -6.10 5.64 17.37
N PRO A 4 -4.92 5.77 16.73
CA PRO A 4 -4.87 6.22 15.35
C PRO A 4 -5.72 5.28 14.49
N GLN A 5 -6.72 5.83 13.81
CA GLN A 5 -7.51 5.11 12.81
C GLN A 5 -6.85 5.34 11.47
N LEU A 6 -6.21 4.31 10.93
CA LEU A 6 -5.75 4.30 9.54
C LEU A 6 -6.97 4.38 8.62
N SER A 7 -6.95 5.34 7.70
CA SER A 7 -7.96 5.49 6.66
C SER A 7 -7.60 4.65 5.42
N VAL A 8 -8.58 4.44 4.54
CA VAL A 8 -8.35 3.82 3.22
C VAL A 8 -7.29 4.58 2.43
N ASN A 9 -7.37 5.92 2.45
CA ASN A 9 -6.41 6.79 1.75
C ASN A 9 -4.98 6.62 2.26
N ASP A 10 -4.80 6.34 3.55
CA ASP A 10 -3.46 6.09 4.11
C ASP A 10 -2.87 4.78 3.56
N LEU A 11 -3.70 3.74 3.38
CA LEU A 11 -3.27 2.47 2.79
C LEU A 11 -2.93 2.63 1.30
N GLU A 12 -3.75 3.35 0.55
CA GLU A 12 -3.51 3.64 -0.87
C GLU A 12 -2.24 4.48 -1.06
N TYR A 13 -2.03 5.49 -0.20
CA TYR A 13 -0.83 6.31 -0.20
C TYR A 13 0.44 5.48 -0.01
N VAL A 14 0.45 4.55 0.96
CA VAL A 14 1.59 3.67 1.18
C VAL A 14 1.78 2.72 -0.01
N ALA A 15 0.70 2.13 -0.54
CA ALA A 15 0.78 1.28 -1.72
C ALA A 15 1.42 1.99 -2.93
N ASP A 16 1.06 3.25 -3.17
CA ASP A 16 1.66 4.07 -4.23
C ASP A 16 3.14 4.40 -3.94
N MET A 17 3.51 4.66 -2.69
CA MET A 17 4.92 4.85 -2.31
C MET A 17 5.75 3.57 -2.56
N LEU A 18 5.25 2.39 -2.18
CA LEU A 18 5.94 1.12 -2.41
C LEU A 18 6.16 0.89 -3.91
N ARG A 19 5.15 1.17 -4.74
CA ARG A 19 5.24 1.10 -6.20
C ARG A 19 6.26 2.09 -6.76
N ALA A 20 6.30 3.30 -6.24
CA ALA A 20 7.27 4.31 -6.66
C ALA A 20 8.71 3.86 -6.37
N ILE A 21 8.98 3.30 -5.18
CA ILE A 21 10.29 2.75 -4.83
C ILE A 21 10.68 1.61 -5.78
N ALA A 22 9.75 0.71 -6.09
CA ALA A 22 10.00 -0.39 -7.04
C ALA A 22 10.37 0.13 -8.44
N TRP A 23 9.79 1.24 -8.89
CA TRP A 23 10.12 1.87 -10.19
C TRP A 23 11.50 2.51 -10.23
N VAL A 24 11.95 3.14 -9.14
CA VAL A 24 13.27 3.78 -9.07
C VAL A 24 14.34 2.88 -8.46
N LYS A 25 14.09 1.57 -8.33
CA LYS A 25 15.00 0.62 -7.67
C LYS A 25 16.43 0.63 -8.25
N THR A 26 16.58 0.95 -9.54
CA THR A 26 17.87 1.04 -10.23
C THR A 26 18.74 2.19 -9.71
N ASP A 27 18.13 3.19 -9.09
CA ASP A 27 18.82 4.35 -8.53
C ASP A 27 19.41 4.05 -7.15
N LEU A 28 19.08 2.89 -6.55
CA LEU A 28 19.52 2.47 -5.22
C LEU A 28 20.94 1.89 -5.20
N SER A 29 21.84 2.43 -6.03
CA SER A 29 23.24 2.05 -6.02
C SER A 29 23.92 2.44 -4.69
N PRO A 30 24.79 1.60 -4.10
CA PRO A 30 25.45 0.44 -4.71
C PRO A 30 24.80 -0.94 -4.40
N ALA A 31 23.47 -1.07 -4.31
CA ALA A 31 22.82 -2.36 -4.05
C ALA A 31 23.09 -3.42 -5.14
N SER A 32 23.13 -4.71 -4.75
CA SER A 32 23.30 -5.82 -5.69
C SER A 32 22.02 -6.09 -6.49
N ALA A 33 22.15 -6.67 -7.69
CA ALA A 33 21.00 -7.01 -8.54
C ALA A 33 20.02 -7.99 -7.86
N GLU A 34 20.55 -8.94 -7.08
CA GLU A 34 19.76 -9.89 -6.29
C GLU A 34 18.94 -9.17 -5.22
N ALA A 35 19.57 -8.29 -4.44
CA ALA A 35 18.86 -7.50 -3.43
C ALA A 35 17.80 -6.57 -4.04
N LEU A 36 18.07 -5.99 -5.21
CA LEU A 36 17.09 -5.16 -5.93
C LEU A 36 15.92 -5.97 -6.47
N HIS A 37 16.15 -7.23 -6.85
CA HIS A 37 15.09 -8.13 -7.28
C HIS A 37 14.22 -8.56 -6.11
N GLU A 38 14.82 -9.00 -5.00
CA GLU A 38 14.09 -9.32 -3.76
C GLU A 38 13.26 -8.12 -3.27
N LEU A 39 13.84 -6.92 -3.31
CA LEU A 39 13.15 -5.69 -2.94
C LEU A 39 11.90 -5.47 -3.81
N GLU A 40 12.01 -5.61 -5.13
CA GLU A 40 10.87 -5.47 -6.03
C GLU A 40 9.75 -6.48 -5.73
N GLU A 41 10.10 -7.75 -5.50
CA GLU A 41 9.12 -8.79 -5.16
C GLU A 41 8.40 -8.48 -3.85
N CYS A 42 9.15 -8.11 -2.82
CA CYS A 42 8.58 -7.75 -1.52
C CYS A 42 7.67 -6.51 -1.60
N LEU A 43 8.10 -5.46 -2.31
CA LEU A 43 7.31 -4.24 -2.48
C LEU A 43 6.03 -4.51 -3.27
N GLY A 44 6.10 -5.31 -4.33
CA GLY A 44 4.91 -5.70 -5.11
C GLY A 44 3.91 -6.52 -4.30
N ALA A 45 4.39 -7.47 -3.49
CA ALA A 45 3.53 -8.26 -2.61
C ALA A 45 2.84 -7.40 -1.54
N ALA A 46 3.59 -6.49 -0.91
CA ALA A 46 3.06 -5.58 0.10
C ALA A 46 2.05 -4.58 -0.49
N GLU A 47 2.35 -4.01 -1.65
CA GLU A 47 1.47 -3.11 -2.40
C GLU A 47 0.12 -3.77 -2.72
N SER A 48 0.16 -4.99 -3.26
CA SER A 48 -1.04 -5.77 -3.58
C SER A 48 -1.88 -6.09 -2.33
N ALA A 49 -1.22 -6.45 -1.23
CA ALA A 49 -1.89 -6.70 0.05
C ALA A 49 -2.58 -5.44 0.59
N LEU A 50 -1.91 -4.29 0.55
CA LEU A 50 -2.48 -3.01 1.01
C LEU A 50 -3.70 -2.61 0.18
N ARG A 51 -3.64 -2.74 -1.16
CA ARG A 51 -4.79 -2.46 -2.03
C ARG A 51 -5.98 -3.38 -1.75
N ARG A 52 -5.73 -4.65 -1.45
CA ARG A 52 -6.80 -5.59 -1.09
C ARG A 52 -7.49 -5.17 0.20
N VAL A 53 -6.72 -4.84 1.23
CA VAL A 53 -7.26 -4.35 2.52
C VAL A 53 -8.03 -3.04 2.33
N ALA A 54 -7.49 -2.10 1.54
CA ALA A 54 -8.16 -0.84 1.21
C ALA A 54 -9.52 -1.06 0.51
N ALA A 55 -9.58 -2.00 -0.43
CA ALA A 55 -10.81 -2.39 -1.10
C ALA A 55 -11.83 -3.00 -0.12
N GLU A 56 -11.40 -3.93 0.74
CA GLU A 56 -12.26 -4.53 1.76
C GLU A 56 -12.82 -3.47 2.72
N MET A 57 -11.98 -2.55 3.21
CA MET A 57 -12.39 -1.43 4.07
C MET A 57 -13.40 -0.50 3.38
N SER A 58 -13.25 -0.25 2.08
CA SER A 58 -14.17 0.58 1.29
C SER A 58 -15.54 -0.07 1.13
N THR A 59 -15.58 -1.40 0.98
CA THR A 59 -16.84 -2.17 0.89
C THR A 59 -17.54 -2.35 2.25
N ALA A 60 -16.80 -2.28 3.35
CA ALA A 60 -17.33 -2.41 4.71
C ALA A 60 -18.02 -1.13 5.23
N ALA A 61 -17.95 -0.01 4.50
CA ALA A 61 -18.76 1.17 4.80
C ALA A 61 -20.25 0.83 4.59
N PRO A 62 -21.12 0.94 5.61
CA PRO A 62 -22.49 0.46 5.50
C PRO A 62 -23.26 1.28 4.44
N ALA A 63 -23.70 0.59 3.39
CA ALA A 63 -24.71 1.07 2.46
C ALA A 63 -26.05 1.26 3.20
N GLY A 64 -26.22 2.36 3.92
CA GLY A 64 -27.43 2.54 4.71
C GLY A 64 -27.42 3.70 5.70
N GLN A 65 -27.04 4.90 5.29
CA GLN A 65 -27.51 6.11 5.98
C GLN A 65 -28.42 6.87 5.02
N LYS A 66 -29.64 6.32 4.81
CA LYS A 66 -30.77 7.15 4.36
C LYS A 66 -31.16 8.02 5.54
N SER A 67 -30.75 9.29 5.51
CA SER A 67 -31.38 10.32 6.34
C SER A 67 -32.85 10.43 5.93
N ASN A 68 -33.72 10.25 6.90
CA ASN A 68 -35.15 10.51 6.82
C ASN A 68 -35.41 11.97 7.20
#